data_AF-A0A357NDB7-F1
#
_entry.id   AF-A0A357NDB7-F1
#
_cell.length_a   1.000
_cell.length_b   1.000
_cell.length_c   1.000
_cell.angle_alpha   90.00
_cell.angle_beta   90.00
_cell.angle_gamma   90.00
#
_symmetry.space_group_name_H-M   'P 1'
#
loop_
_entity.id
_entity.type
_entity.pdbx_description
1 polymer ?
#
loop_
_entity_poly.entity_id
_entity_poly.type
_entity_poly.pdbx_seq_one_letter_code
_entity_poly.pdbx_strand_id
1 'polypeptide(L)' 'LVNNSAPAGLGEVWAKLQLSPDGTTWFEDEAVTLSVSTAYAMVPGKFLKYARVYYGAVGTTAVTLSIYFQGQS' A
#
# COMPACT_ATOMS: atom_id res chain seq x y z
N LEU A 1 -4.93 -21.31 16.10
CA LEU A 1 -3.65 -21.02 15.42
C LEU A 1 -3.85 -21.31 13.93
N VAL A 2 -3.72 -20.30 13.06
CA VAL A 2 -3.73 -20.53 11.61
C VAL A 2 -2.29 -20.42 11.14
N ASN A 3 -1.78 -21.48 10.56
CA ASN A 3 -0.43 -21.55 10.02
C ASN A 3 -0.48 -20.93 8.61
N ASN A 4 -0.04 -19.69 8.45
CA ASN A 4 0.02 -19.00 7.16
C ASN A 4 1.48 -18.85 6.72
N SER A 5 2.09 -19.95 6.26
CA SER A 5 3.32 -19.85 5.49
C SER A 5 2.94 -19.63 4.03
N ALA A 6 3.12 -18.40 3.55
CA ALA A 6 3.04 -18.11 2.12
C ALA A 6 4.07 -18.99 1.38
N PRO A 7 3.69 -19.65 0.26
CA PRO A 7 4.66 -20.39 -0.57
C PRO A 7 5.79 -19.46 -1.00
N ALA A 8 7.04 -19.91 -0.85
CA ALA A 8 8.20 -19.20 -1.36
C ALA A 8 8.05 -19.00 -2.89
N GLY A 9 8.10 -17.74 -3.36
CA GLY A 9 8.05 -17.40 -4.78
C GLY A 9 6.76 -16.71 -5.27
N LEU A 10 5.77 -16.49 -4.41
CA LEU A 10 4.67 -15.58 -4.74
C LEU A 10 5.16 -14.12 -4.65
N GLY A 11 4.93 -13.32 -5.68
CA GLY A 11 5.42 -11.95 -5.73
C GLY A 11 4.83 -11.08 -4.61
N GLU A 12 5.65 -10.28 -3.95
CA GLU A 12 5.22 -9.34 -2.93
C GLU A 12 5.18 -7.92 -3.50
N VAL A 13 4.41 -7.05 -2.87
CA VAL A 13 4.41 -5.62 -3.15
C VAL A 13 4.62 -4.85 -1.87
N TRP A 14 5.34 -3.76 -1.92
CA TRP A 14 5.28 -2.74 -0.89
C TRP A 14 4.39 -1.60 -1.38
N ALA A 15 3.66 -0.99 -0.45
CA ALA A 15 2.83 0.17 -0.71
C ALA A 15 2.96 1.15 0.46
N LYS A 16 2.91 2.44 0.14
CA LYS A 16 3.04 3.56 1.08
C LYS A 16 1.92 4.55 0.85
N LEU A 17 1.22 4.92 1.92
CA LEU A 17 0.34 6.07 1.92
C LEU A 17 1.20 7.34 2.03
N GLN A 18 1.00 8.26 1.09
CA GLN A 18 1.69 9.53 1.07
C GLN A 18 0.70 10.69 1.07
N LEU A 19 1.02 11.72 1.84
CA LEU A 19 0.21 12.91 2.01
C LEU A 19 0.97 14.14 1.54
N SER A 20 0.26 15.14 1.01
CA SER A 20 0.86 16.38 0.56
C SER A 20 -0.04 17.59 0.80
N PRO A 21 0.50 18.73 1.24
CA PRO A 21 -0.25 19.98 1.33
C PRO A 21 -0.41 20.66 -0.05
N ASP A 22 0.54 20.47 -0.96
CA ASP A 22 0.70 21.25 -2.19
C ASP A 22 0.67 20.40 -3.49
N GLY A 23 0.68 19.07 -3.38
CA GLY A 23 0.70 18.13 -4.51
C GLY A 23 2.09 17.86 -5.08
N THR A 24 3.14 18.49 -4.53
CA THR A 24 4.53 18.40 -5.01
C THR A 24 5.47 17.80 -3.96
N THR A 25 5.32 18.18 -2.69
CA THR A 25 6.09 17.65 -1.56
C THR A 25 5.28 16.55 -0.88
N TRP A 26 5.81 15.33 -0.87
CA TRP A 26 5.11 14.14 -0.38
C TRP A 26 5.76 13.59 0.88
N PHE A 27 4.95 13.43 1.93
CA PHE A 27 5.36 12.85 3.21
C PHE A 27 4.83 11.42 3.30
N GLU A 28 5.67 10.49 3.76
CA GLU A 28 5.23 9.12 4.06
C GLU A 28 4.42 9.14 5.37
N ASP A 29 3.27 8.48 5.36
CA ASP A 29 2.36 8.40 6.51
C ASP A 29 2.27 6.96 7.04
N GLU A 30 2.04 6.00 6.16
CA GLU A 30 1.99 4.56 6.49
C GLU A 30 2.66 3.74 5.38
N ALA A 31 3.22 2.58 5.73
CA ALA A 31 3.82 1.65 4.79
C ALA A 31 3.45 0.20 5.15
N VAL A 32 3.21 -0.63 4.13
CA VAL A 32 2.89 -2.05 4.28
C VAL A 32 3.56 -2.88 3.18
N THR A 33 3.93 -4.11 3.51
CA THR A 33 4.27 -5.14 2.52
C THR A 33 3.13 -6.14 2.45
N LEU A 34 2.65 -6.43 1.25
CA LEU A 34 1.53 -7.33 1.00
C LEU A 34 2.03 -8.55 0.23
N SER A 35 1.64 -9.72 0.72
CA SER A 35 1.76 -10.98 -0.01
C SER A 35 0.53 -11.20 -0.89
N VAL A 36 0.63 -12.10 -1.87
CA VAL A 36 -0.49 -12.46 -2.75
C VAL A 36 -1.73 -12.85 -1.95
N SER A 37 -2.90 -12.46 -2.46
CA SER A 37 -4.22 -12.73 -1.87
C SER A 37 -4.45 -12.12 -0.47
N THR A 38 -3.64 -11.13 -0.06
CA THR A 38 -3.88 -10.34 1.14
C THR A 38 -4.51 -8.99 0.79
N ALA A 39 -5.22 -8.41 1.76
CA ALA A 39 -5.76 -7.07 1.68
C ALA A 39 -5.40 -6.30 2.94
N TYR A 40 -5.19 -5.00 2.80
CA TYR A 40 -4.86 -4.11 3.91
C TYR A 40 -5.52 -2.76 3.69
N ALA A 41 -6.07 -2.19 4.76
CA ALA A 41 -6.68 -0.86 4.73
C ALA A 41 -5.69 0.14 5.33
N MET A 42 -5.18 1.05 4.51
CA MET A 42 -4.38 2.18 4.98
C MET A 42 -5.31 3.31 5.43
N VAL A 43 -5.04 3.87 6.60
CA VAL A 43 -5.82 4.99 7.13
C VAL A 43 -4.86 6.12 7.44
N PRO A 44 -5.03 7.30 6.82
CA PRO A 44 -4.17 8.44 7.11
C PRO A 44 -4.15 8.77 8.61
N GLY A 45 -2.95 8.82 9.21
CA GLY A 45 -2.75 9.32 10.57
C GLY A 45 -2.84 10.85 10.65
N LYS A 46 -2.77 11.52 9.50
CA LYS A 46 -2.87 12.98 9.33
C LYS A 46 -3.76 13.33 8.15
N PHE A 47 -4.33 14.52 8.17
CA PHE A 47 -5.19 15.01 7.09
C PHE A 47 -4.54 16.20 6.39
N LEU A 48 -4.07 15.97 5.17
CA LEU A 48 -3.61 17.01 4.24
C LEU A 48 -4.48 17.02 2.98
N LYS A 49 -4.34 18.06 2.17
CA LYS A 49 -5.18 18.30 0.99
C LYS A 49 -5.13 17.17 -0.03
N TYR A 50 -3.96 16.54 -0.20
CA TYR A 50 -3.74 15.49 -1.18
C TYR A 50 -3.26 14.20 -0.50
N ALA A 51 -3.73 13.07 -1.02
CA ALA A 51 -3.27 11.74 -0.64
C ALA A 51 -3.02 10.90 -1.91
N ARG A 52 -2.03 10.01 -1.86
CA ARG A 52 -1.77 9.01 -2.90
C ARG A 52 -1.22 7.72 -2.29
N VAL A 53 -1.33 6.64 -3.04
CA VAL A 53 -0.62 5.39 -2.75
C VAL A 53 0.58 5.29 -3.70
N TYR A 54 1.78 5.18 -3.13
CA TYR A 54 3.02 4.91 -3.85
C TYR A 54 3.41 3.45 -3.63
N TYR A 55 3.69 2.69 -4.68
CA TYR A 55 3.84 1.24 -4.57
C TYR A 55 4.87 0.69 -5.54
N GLY A 56 5.32 -0.53 -5.27
CA GLY A 56 6.23 -1.27 -6.14
C GLY A 56 6.24 -2.76 -5.83
N ALA A 57 6.61 -3.56 -6.82
CA ALA A 57 6.88 -4.98 -6.62
C ALA A 57 8.16 -5.17 -5.80
N VAL A 58 8.20 -6.21 -4.99
CA VAL A 58 9.42 -6.72 -4.37
C VAL A 58 10.04 -7.74 -5.33
N GLY A 59 11.26 -7.46 -5.78
CA GLY A 59 11.98 -8.32 -6.73
C GLY A 59 11.54 -8.12 -8.19
N THR A 60 11.65 -9.18 -8.99
CA THR A 60 11.47 -9.13 -10.45
C THR A 60 10.17 -9.80 -10.94
N THR A 61 9.41 -10.41 -10.04
CA THR A 61 8.16 -11.09 -10.39
C THR A 61 7.06 -10.08 -10.69
N ALA A 62 6.36 -10.28 -11.81
CA ALA A 62 5.19 -9.47 -12.14
C ALA A 62 4.05 -9.74 -11.14
N VAL A 63 3.42 -8.67 -10.67
CA VAL A 63 2.35 -8.70 -9.66
C VAL A 63 1.23 -7.75 -10.06
N THR A 64 -0.01 -8.16 -9.81
CA THR A 64 -1.19 -7.30 -9.98
C THR A 64 -1.62 -6.78 -8.62
N LEU A 65 -1.61 -5.46 -8.44
CA LEU A 65 -2.09 -4.79 -7.24
C LEU A 65 -3.35 -3.99 -7.55
N SER A 66 -4.44 -4.27 -6.81
CA SER A 66 -5.68 -3.51 -6.87
C SER A 66 -5.74 -2.51 -5.71
N ILE A 67 -6.02 -1.25 -6.02
CA ILE A 67 -6.12 -0.17 -5.03
C ILE A 67 -7.51 0.45 -5.12
N TYR A 68 -8.17 0.59 -3.98
CA TYR A 68 -9.50 1.18 -3.87
C TYR A 68 -9.44 2.36 -2.90
N PHE A 69 -9.97 3.51 -3.33
CA PHE A 69 -10.13 4.68 -2.48
C PHE A 69 -11.56 4.73 -1.97
N GLN A 70 -11.72 4.74 -0.65
CA GLN A 70 -13.02 4.85 0.02
C GLN A 70 -13.05 6.20 0.75
N GLY A 71 -13.95 7.08 0.32
CA GLY A 71 -14.23 8.35 1.00
C GLY A 71 -15.69 8.39 1.42
N GLN A 72 -15.97 8.87 2.63
CA GLN A 72 -17.33 9.15 3.05
C GLN A 72 -17.73 10.53 2.51
N SER A 73 -18.88 10.58 1.81
CA SER A 73 -19.54 11.83 1.38
C SER A 73 -20.55 12.29 2.41
#